data_AF-I1CQZ2-F1
#
_entry.id   AF-I1CQZ2-F1
#
_cell.length_a   1.000
_cell.length_b   1.000
_cell.length_c   1.000
_cell.angle_alpha   90.00
_cell.angle_beta   90.00
_cell.angle_gamma   90.00
#
_symmetry.space_group_name_H-M   'P 1'
#
loop_
_entity.id
_entity.type
_entity.pdbx_description
1 polymer ?
#
loop_
_entity_poly.entity_id
_entity_poly.type
_entity_poly.pdbx_seq_one_letter_code
_entity_poly.pdbx_strand_id
1 'polypeptide(L)' 'MDTLYQSSRPKLLSSSDDQYLVRLVTVKGQKNAVEARNTLENDFQKIVSAQKFRRSLRRSGSTSFVKPQKPLLSEANR' A
#
# COMPACT_ATOMS: atom_id res chain seq x y z
N MET A 1 4.49 32.83 19.42
CA MET A 1 3.61 31.84 18.75
C MET A 1 4.51 30.98 17.90
N ASP A 2 4.97 29.88 18.47
CA ASP A 2 6.01 29.03 17.88
C ASP A 2 5.41 28.19 16.75
N THR A 3 5.59 28.63 15.51
CA THR A 3 5.38 27.77 14.35
C THR A 3 6.69 27.06 14.05
N LEU A 4 6.91 25.93 14.72
CA LEU A 4 7.88 24.92 14.30
C LEU A 4 7.47 24.46 12.89
N TYR A 5 8.00 25.15 11.89
CA TYR A 5 7.88 24.81 10.49
C TYR A 5 8.23 23.34 10.33
N GLN A 6 7.22 22.54 9.98
CA GLN A 6 7.36 21.16 9.55
C GLN A 6 8.40 21.06 8.45
N SER A 7 9.65 20.78 8.82
CA SER A 7 10.78 20.54 7.92
C SER A 7 10.71 19.17 7.22
N SER A 8 9.51 18.57 7.18
CA SER A 8 9.28 17.30 6.51
C SER A 8 8.88 17.52 5.06
N ARG A 9 9.62 16.89 4.14
CA ARG A 9 9.31 16.86 2.70
C ARG A 9 7.82 16.57 2.46
N PRO A 10 7.13 17.34 1.60
CA PRO A 10 5.73 17.11 1.27
C PRO A 10 5.49 15.67 0.84
N LYS A 11 4.46 15.06 1.40
CA LYS A 11 4.10 13.68 1.09
C LYS A 11 3.54 13.63 -0.34
N LEU A 12 4.05 12.69 -1.14
CA LEU A 12 3.57 12.49 -2.51
C LEU A 12 2.09 12.06 -2.57
N LEU A 13 1.63 11.35 -1.53
CA LEU A 13 0.25 10.89 -1.41
C LEU A 13 -0.47 11.73 -0.36
N SER A 14 -1.60 12.30 -0.74
CA SER A 14 -2.50 12.99 0.19
C SER A 14 -3.23 11.98 1.08
N SER A 15 -3.95 12.48 2.10
CA SER A 15 -4.84 11.64 2.91
C SER A 15 -5.97 11.02 2.10
N SER A 16 -6.47 11.71 1.07
CA SER A 16 -7.50 11.17 0.17
C SER A 16 -6.96 10.03 -0.68
N ASP A 17 -5.71 10.15 -1.16
CA ASP A 17 -5.05 9.07 -1.89
C ASP A 17 -4.91 7.84 -0.99
N ASP A 18 -4.49 8.01 0.27
CA ASP A 18 -4.37 6.89 1.22
C ASP A 18 -5.72 6.17 1.43
N GLN A 19 -6.82 6.92 1.56
CA GLN A 19 -8.16 6.34 1.69
C GLN A 19 -8.59 5.60 0.42
N TYR A 20 -8.30 6.16 -0.75
CA TYR A 20 -8.58 5.51 -2.03
C TYR A 20 -7.82 4.18 -2.14
N LEU A 21 -6.55 4.16 -1.73
CA LEU A 21 -5.73 2.95 -1.75
C LEU A 21 -6.29 1.86 -0.84
N VAL A 22 -6.78 2.23 0.35
CA VAL A 22 -7.50 1.28 1.21
C VAL A 22 -8.74 0.74 0.52
N ARG A 23 -9.51 1.59 -0.16
CA ARG A 23 -10.72 1.19 -0.90
C ARG A 23 -10.42 0.25 -2.06
N LEU A 24 -9.32 0.44 -2.78
CA LEU A 24 -8.88 -0.49 -3.84
C LEU A 24 -8.68 -1.90 -3.31
N VAL A 25 -8.02 -2.03 -2.16
CA VAL A 25 -7.70 -3.35 -1.58
C VAL A 25 -8.93 -3.96 -0.91
N THR A 26 -9.72 -3.16 -0.19
CA THR A 26 -10.84 -3.66 0.63
C THR A 26 -12.14 -3.84 -0.15
N VAL A 27 -12.52 -2.87 -0.99
CA VAL A 27 -13.81 -2.84 -1.70
C VAL A 27 -13.66 -3.39 -3.11
N LYS A 28 -12.62 -2.96 -3.84
CA LYS A 28 -12.37 -3.47 -5.21
C LYS A 28 -11.66 -4.83 -5.23
N GLY A 29 -11.29 -5.37 -4.06
CA GLY A 29 -10.75 -6.72 -3.91
C GLY A 29 -9.38 -6.93 -4.58
N GLN A 30 -8.59 -5.87 -4.75
CA GLN A 30 -7.28 -5.97 -5.39
C GLN A 30 -6.31 -6.78 -4.53
N LYS A 31 -5.81 -7.89 -5.08
CA LYS A 31 -5.14 -8.93 -4.30
C LYS A 31 -3.68 -8.62 -4.01
N ASN A 32 -3.07 -7.74 -4.80
CA ASN A 32 -1.66 -7.39 -4.66
C ASN A 32 -1.41 -5.88 -4.82
N ALA A 33 -0.27 -5.44 -4.31
CA ALA A 33 0.14 -4.04 -4.34
C ALA A 33 0.54 -3.55 -5.75
N VAL A 34 0.75 -4.45 -6.71
CA VAL A 34 1.15 -4.11 -8.09
C VAL A 34 -0.07 -3.75 -8.93
N GLU A 35 -1.11 -4.57 -8.89
CA GLU A 35 -2.43 -4.30 -9.45
C GLU A 35 -2.97 -2.98 -8.91
N ALA A 36 -2.97 -2.82 -7.58
CA ALA A 36 -3.56 -1.64 -6.97
C ALA A 36 -2.76 -0.36 -7.27
N ARG A 37 -1.44 -0.48 -7.46
CA ARG A 37 -0.61 0.59 -7.99
C ARG A 37 -1.01 0.93 -9.43
N ASN A 38 -1.11 -0.06 -10.31
CA ASN A 38 -1.44 0.16 -11.73
C ASN A 38 -2.82 0.82 -11.87
N THR A 39 -3.79 0.40 -11.05
CA THR A 39 -5.10 1.06 -11.00
C THR A 39 -5.01 2.51 -10.53
N LEU A 40 -4.25 2.80 -9.47
CA LEU A 40 -4.03 4.19 -9.04
C LEU A 40 -3.35 5.05 -10.13
N GLU A 41 -2.37 4.47 -10.83
CA GLU A 41 -1.65 5.15 -11.91
C GLU A 41 -2.60 5.47 -13.07
N ASN A 42 -3.50 4.57 -13.44
CA ASN A 42 -4.51 4.84 -14.47
C ASN A 42 -5.57 5.86 -14.03
N ASP A 43 -6.07 5.75 -12.79
CA ASP A 43 -7.18 6.59 -12.30
C ASP A 43 -6.75 8.04 -12.03
N PHE A 44 -5.50 8.25 -11.58
CA PHE A 44 -5.00 9.56 -11.13
C PHE A 44 -3.75 10.05 -11.87
N GLN A 45 -3.21 9.26 -12.81
CA GLN A 45 -1.93 9.54 -13.50
C GLN A 45 -0.77 9.77 -12.51
N LYS A 46 -0.86 9.17 -11.31
CA LYS A 46 0.15 9.28 -10.25
C LYS A 46 1.04 8.05 -10.26
N ILE A 47 2.31 8.24 -10.62
CA ILE A 47 3.30 7.17 -10.59
C ILE A 47 3.81 7.00 -9.14
N VAL A 48 3.48 5.85 -8.53
CA VAL A 48 3.85 5.55 -7.15
C VAL A 48 4.58 4.22 -7.10
N SER A 49 5.74 4.17 -6.44
CA SER A 49 6.43 2.88 -6.26
C SER A 49 5.62 1.93 -5.37
N ALA A 50 5.73 0.63 -5.61
CA ALA A 50 5.08 -0.38 -4.77
C ALA A 50 5.47 -0.25 -3.28
N GLN A 51 6.68 0.22 -2.98
CA GLN A 51 7.12 0.48 -1.60
C GLN A 51 6.36 1.65 -0.96
N LYS A 52 6.13 2.75 -1.69
CA LYS A 52 5.32 3.88 -1.20
C LYS A 52 3.87 3.47 -0.96
N PHE A 53 3.30 2.69 -1.87
CA PHE A 53 1.96 2.11 -1.73
C PHE A 53 1.85 1.26 -0.46
N ARG A 54 2.78 0.33 -0.22
CA ARG A 54 2.82 -0.48 1.02
C ARG A 54 2.98 0.37 2.27
N ARG A 55 3.77 1.45 2.23
CA ARG A 55 3.92 2.38 3.38
C ARG A 55 2.64 3.15 3.66
N SER A 56 1.92 3.57 2.62
CA SER A 56 0.61 4.21 2.75
C SER A 56 -0.38 3.27 3.44
N LEU A 57 -0.52 2.04 2.93
CA LEU A 57 -1.41 1.04 3.53
C LEU A 57 -1.05 0.70 4.97
N ARG A 58 0.24 0.57 5.29
CA ARG A 58 0.68 0.31 6.67
C ARG A 58 0.30 1.44 7.63
N ARG A 59 0.37 2.70 7.16
CA ARG A 59 -0.04 3.88 7.94
C ARG A 59 -1.55 3.94 8.14
N SER A 60 -2.32 3.43 7.18
CA SER A 60 -3.78 3.33 7.29
C SER A 60 -4.27 2.07 8.01
N GLY A 61 -3.37 1.30 8.65
CA GLY A 61 -3.71 0.10 9.42
C GLY A 61 -3.84 -1.18 8.59
N SER A 62 -3.68 -1.10 7.27
CA SER A 62 -3.74 -2.25 6.35
C SER A 62 -2.38 -2.95 6.24
N THR A 63 -2.10 -3.87 7.16
CA THR A 63 -0.78 -4.53 7.31
C THR A 63 -0.63 -5.88 6.59
N SER A 64 -1.66 -6.39 5.92
CA SER A 64 -1.65 -7.73 5.34
C SER A 64 -1.61 -7.70 3.80
N PHE A 65 -0.49 -8.13 3.21
CA PHE A 65 -0.47 -8.72 1.88
C PHE A 65 -0.08 -10.18 2.04
N VAL A 66 -1.03 -11.07 1.75
CA VAL A 66 -0.87 -12.51 1.51
C VAL A 66 0.11 -13.19 2.47
N LYS A 67 -0.45 -13.89 3.47
CA LYS A 67 0.32 -14.86 4.25
C LYS A 67 0.90 -15.87 3.25
N PRO A 68 2.23 -15.95 3.04
CA PRO A 68 2.77 -16.97 2.16
C PRO A 68 2.31 -18.32 2.69
N GLN A 69 1.66 -19.11 1.82
CA GLN A 69 1.31 -20.49 2.17
C GLN A 69 2.63 -21.18 2.52
N LYS A 70 2.78 -21.66 3.76
CA LYS A 70 3.92 -22.53 4.08
C LYS A 70 3.86 -23.69 3.09
N PRO A 71 4.97 -24.04 2.43
CA PRO A 71 4.99 -25.23 1.60
C PRO A 71 4.54 -26.41 2.47
N LEU A 72 3.73 -27.30 1.89
CA LEU A 72 3.38 -28.55 2.55
C LEU A 72 4.69 -29.28 2.84
N LEU A 73 4.84 -29.83 4.05
CA LEU A 73 5.98 -30.68 4.39
C LEU A 73 5.96 -31.85 3.39
N SER A 74 6.90 -31.85 2.44
CA SER A 74 7.15 -33.01 1.60
C SER A 74 7.90 -34.06 2.43
N GLU A 75 7.75 -35.34 2.09
CA GLU A 75 8.49 -36.43 2.74
C GLU A 75 10.03 -36.27 2.63
N ALA A 76 10.50 -35.40 1.73
CA ALA A 76 11.91 -35.04 1.60
C ALA A 76 12.45 -34.13 2.73
N ASN A 77 11.60 -33.61 3.62
CA ASN A 77 11.98 -32.81 4.79
C ASN A 77 11.64 -33.50 6.14
N ARG A 78 11.53 -34.84 6.14
CA ARG A 78 11.39 -35.61 7.36
C ARG A 78 12.75 -35.90 8.01
#